data_AF-A0A2I0P486-F1
#
_entry.id   AF-A0A2I0P486-F1
#
_cell.length_a   1.000
_cell.length_b   1.000
_cell.length_c   1.000
_cell.angle_alpha   90.00
_cell.angle_beta   90.00
_cell.angle_gamma   90.00
#
_symmetry.space_group_name_H-M   'P 1'
#
loop_
_entity.id
_entity.type
_entity.pdbx_description
1 polymer ?
#
loop_
_entity_poly.entity_id
_entity_poly.type
_entity_poly.pdbx_seq_one_letter_code
_entity_poly.pdbx_strand_id
1 'polypeptide(L)' 'MSSATSDAGSQIKRIPVKEPTWRDLHDLKEAGESYDELLSRMIRRERDYRDWKMVVEIEETGEFVAFDPDEILRDD' A
#
# COMPACT_ATOMS: atom_id res chain seq x y z
N MET A 1 40.39 -7.47 -11.00
CA MET A 1 39.13 -6.76 -11.33
C MET A 1 38.04 -7.80 -11.45
N SER A 2 37.55 -8.31 -10.32
CA SER A 2 36.44 -9.26 -10.30
C SER A 2 35.16 -8.44 -10.19
N SER A 3 34.47 -8.25 -11.31
CA SER A 3 33.13 -7.68 -11.31
C SER A 3 32.23 -8.63 -10.54
N ALA A 4 31.96 -8.29 -9.28
CA ALA A 4 30.85 -8.86 -8.54
C ALA A 4 29.59 -8.43 -9.28
N THR A 5 29.07 -9.30 -10.13
CA THR A 5 27.70 -9.19 -10.61
C THR A 5 26.84 -9.34 -9.37
N SER A 6 26.28 -8.22 -8.90
CA SER A 6 25.23 -8.18 -7.90
C SER A 6 24.00 -8.87 -8.48
N ASP A 7 24.00 -10.20 -8.50
CA ASP A 7 22.79 -10.99 -8.58
C ASP A 7 22.11 -10.85 -7.21
N ALA A 8 21.50 -9.69 -6.98
CA ALA A 8 20.41 -9.58 -6.03
C ALA A 8 19.22 -10.31 -6.67
N GLY A 9 19.34 -11.63 -6.79
CA GLY A 9 18.35 -12.51 -7.38
C GLY A 9 17.02 -12.20 -6.70
N SER A 10 16.01 -11.90 -7.51
CA SER A 10 14.65 -11.63 -7.07
C SER A 10 14.19 -12.76 -6.14
N GLN A 11 14.35 -12.54 -4.83
CA GLN A 11 14.02 -13.54 -3.84
C GLN A 11 12.50 -13.61 -3.79
N ILE A 12 11.92 -14.62 -4.46
CA ILE A 12 10.49 -14.87 -4.45
C ILE A 12 10.06 -15.11 -3.00
N LYS A 13 9.44 -14.10 -2.39
CA LYS A 13 8.83 -14.21 -1.06
C LYS A 13 7.49 -14.91 -1.20
N ARG A 14 7.33 -16.08 -0.59
CA ARG A 14 6.10 -16.88 -0.65
C ARG A 14 5.17 -16.50 0.50
N ILE A 15 3.90 -16.24 0.20
CA ILE A 15 2.85 -16.04 1.19
C ILE A 15 2.01 -17.32 1.22
N PRO A 16 2.06 -18.13 2.30
CA PRO A 16 1.21 -19.31 2.41
C PRO A 16 -0.24 -18.87 2.61
N VAL A 17 -1.14 -19.40 1.79
CA VAL A 17 -2.58 -19.14 1.85
C VAL A 17 -3.35 -20.45 1.94
N LYS A 18 -4.57 -20.40 2.48
CA LYS A 18 -5.49 -21.54 2.47
C LYS A 18 -6.09 -21.73 1.08
N GLU A 19 -6.50 -22.95 0.76
CA GLU A 19 -7.10 -23.32 -0.52
C GLU A 19 -8.33 -22.46 -0.92
N PRO A 20 -9.26 -22.12 0.00
CA PRO A 20 -10.35 -21.20 -0.32
C PRO A 20 -9.85 -19.80 -0.73
N THR A 21 -8.93 -19.22 0.05
CA THR A 21 -8.36 -17.90 -0.25
C THR A 21 -7.59 -17.89 -1.57
N TRP A 22 -6.93 -19.00 -1.90
CA TRP A 22 -6.26 -19.13 -3.20
C TRP A 22 -7.25 -19.15 -4.36
N ARG A 23 -8.39 -19.84 -4.21
CA ARG A 23 -9.48 -19.82 -5.20
C ARG A 23 -10.06 -18.42 -5.36
N ASP A 24 -10.32 -17.72 -4.27
CA ASP A 24 -10.83 -16.35 -4.32
C ASP A 24 -9.84 -15.40 -5.02
N LEU A 25 -8.54 -15.53 -4.74
CA LEU A 25 -7.50 -14.76 -5.44
C LEU A 25 -7.43 -15.09 -6.93
N HIS A 26 -7.66 -16.35 -7.30
CA HIS A 26 -7.71 -16.76 -8.70
C HIS A 26 -8.91 -16.17 -9.42
N ASP A 27 -10.09 -16.16 -8.81
CA ASP A 27 -11.32 -15.64 -9.38
C ASP A 27 -11.30 -14.11 -9.53
N LEU A 28 -10.57 -13.41 -8.66
CA LEU A 28 -10.37 -11.96 -8.73
C LEU A 28 -9.39 -11.51 -9.81
N LYS A 29 -8.64 -12.46 -10.38
CA LYS A 29 -7.54 -12.21 -11.30
C LYS A 29 -8.05 -12.00 -12.72
N GLU A 30 -7.55 -10.98 -13.41
CA GLU A 30 -7.90 -10.72 -14.81
C GLU A 30 -7.10 -11.60 -15.79
N ALA A 31 -7.62 -11.74 -17.03
CA ALA A 31 -6.97 -12.54 -18.06
C ALA A 31 -5.61 -11.94 -18.43
N GLY A 32 -4.53 -12.71 -18.23
CA GLY A 32 -3.16 -12.26 -18.48
C GLY A 32 -2.51 -11.46 -17.34
N GLU A 33 -3.25 -11.13 -16.27
CA GLU A 33 -2.70 -10.52 -15.06
C GLU A 33 -1.76 -11.53 -14.36
N SER A 34 -0.85 -11.04 -13.52
CA SER A 34 -0.07 -11.83 -12.57
C SER A 34 -0.63 -11.67 -11.15
N TYR A 35 -0.29 -12.58 -10.24
CA TYR A 35 -0.70 -12.40 -8.84
C TYR A 35 -0.04 -11.16 -8.19
N ASP A 36 1.14 -10.76 -8.67
CA ASP A 36 1.83 -9.57 -8.17
C ASP A 36 1.10 -8.29 -8.57
N GLU A 37 0.60 -8.22 -9.81
CA GLU A 37 -0.23 -7.11 -10.30
C GLU A 37 -1.58 -7.03 -9.56
N LEU A 38 -2.25 -8.17 -9.39
CA LEU A 38 -3.48 -8.25 -8.60
C LEU A 38 -3.27 -7.75 -7.17
N LEU A 39 -2.24 -8.27 -6.48
CA LEU A 39 -1.93 -7.88 -5.11
C LEU A 39 -1.55 -6.40 -5.01
N SER A 40 -0.78 -5.88 -5.96
CA SER A 40 -0.42 -4.46 -6.03
C SER A 40 -1.66 -3.56 -6.15
N ARG A 41 -2.61 -3.95 -7.01
CA ARG A 41 -3.89 -3.25 -7.17
C ARG A 41 -4.74 -3.31 -5.90
N MET A 42 -4.83 -4.48 -5.26
CA MET A 42 -5.55 -4.63 -3.99
C MET A 42 -4.93 -3.80 -2.87
N ILE A 43 -3.60 -3.78 -2.75
CA ILE A 43 -2.88 -2.97 -1.76
C ILE A 43 -3.17 -1.48 -1.96
N ARG A 44 -3.13 -1.00 -3.20
CA ARG A 44 -3.46 0.39 -3.51
C ARG A 44 -4.88 0.73 -3.08
N ARG A 45 -5.85 -0.10 -3.44
CA ARG A 45 -7.26 0.10 -3.06
C ARG A 45 -7.46 0.18 -1.55
N GLU A 46 -6.81 -0.69 -0.78
CA GLU A 46 -6.90 -0.67 0.68
C GLU A 46 -6.27 0.60 1.29
N ARG A 47 -5.15 1.08 0.74
CA ARG A 47 -4.54 2.35 1.17
C ARG A 47 -5.45 3.53 0.88
N ASP A 48 -5.92 3.64 -0.36
CA ASP A 48 -6.83 4.70 -0.78
C ASP A 48 -8.10 4.72 0.10
N TYR A 49 -8.63 3.55 0.46
CA TYR A 49 -9.77 3.44 1.38
C TYR A 49 -9.43 3.92 2.80
N ARG A 50 -8.27 3.55 3.34
CA ARG A 50 -7.85 4.01 4.68
C ARG A 50 -7.60 5.50 4.72
N ASP A 51 -6.95 6.06 3.71
CA ASP A 51 -6.68 7.48 3.61
C ASP A 51 -8.00 8.26 3.51
N TRP A 52 -8.93 7.80 2.67
CA TRP A 52 -10.27 8.37 2.59
C TRP A 52 -11.00 8.29 3.94
N LYS A 53 -10.99 7.13 4.59
CA LYS A 53 -11.64 6.94 5.89
C LYS A 53 -11.07 7.87 6.95
N MET A 54 -9.75 8.04 6.98
CA MET A 54 -9.07 8.96 7.90
C MET A 54 -9.52 10.41 7.67
N VAL A 55 -9.59 10.86 6.42
CA VAL A 55 -10.06 12.21 6.08
C VAL A 55 -11.49 12.42 6.55
N VAL A 56 -12.38 11.45 6.29
CA VAL A 56 -13.78 11.52 6.72
C VAL A 56 -13.89 11.59 8.24
N GLU A 57 -13.11 10.78 8.97
CA GLU A 57 -13.10 10.80 10.43
C GLU A 57 -12.62 12.14 11.00
N ILE A 58 -11.61 12.77 10.39
CA ILE A 58 -11.14 14.12 10.74
C ILE A 58 -12.23 15.16 10.45
N GLU A 59 -12.95 15.05 9.34
CA GLU A 59 -14.06 15.94 9.01
C GLU A 59 -15.21 15.84 10.02
N GLU A 60 -15.54 14.62 10.46
CA GLU A 60 -16.64 14.38 11.40
C GLU A 60 -16.30 14.74 12.85
N THR A 61 -15.05 14.55 13.27
CA THR A 61 -14.66 14.61 14.70
C THR A 61 -13.59 15.66 15.02
N GLY A 62 -12.96 16.24 14.01
CA GLY A 62 -11.80 17.11 14.16
C GLY A 62 -12.14 18.51 14.63
N GLU A 63 -11.27 19.06 15.47
CA GLU A 63 -11.21 20.49 15.77
C GLU A 63 -10.28 21.16 14.75
N PHE A 64 -10.83 21.93 13.83
CA PHE A 64 -10.07 22.62 12.79
C PHE A 64 -9.58 23.98 13.30
N VAL A 65 -8.26 24.15 13.37
CA VAL A 65 -7.61 25.43 13.69
C VAL A 65 -7.05 26.09 12.43
N ALA A 66 -6.96 27.42 12.44
CA ALA A 66 -6.36 28.16 11.34
C ALA A 66 -4.86 27.84 11.23
N PHE A 67 -4.38 27.64 10.01
CA PHE A 67 -2.96 27.41 9.75
C PHE A 67 -2.19 28.74 9.83
N ASP A 68 -1.28 28.86 10.79
CA ASP A 68 -0.31 29.98 10.89
C ASP A 68 1.12 29.46 10.66
N PRO A 69 1.74 29.76 9.49
CA PRO A 69 3.11 29.35 9.20
C PRO A 69 4.14 29.93 10.17
N ASP A 70 3.89 31.13 10.69
CA ASP A 70 4.84 31.87 11.54
C ASP A 70 4.87 31.30 12.96
N GLU A 71 3.85 30.55 13.38
CA GLU A 71 3.81 29.85 14.67
C GLU A 71 4.66 28.57 14.66
N ILE A 72 4.63 27.82 13.56
CA ILE A 72 5.33 26.52 13.42
C ILE A 72 6.85 26.72 13.20
N LEU A 73 7.24 27.78 12.48
CA LEU A 73 8.64 28.09 12.16
C LEU A 73 9.42 28.71 13.34
N ARG A 74 8.77 28.96 14.49
CA ARG A 74 9.41 29.52 15.69
C ARG A 74 10.00 28.47 16.64
N ASP A 75 9.71 27.19 16.43
CA ASP A 75 10.13 26.08 17.29
C ASP A 75 11.44 25.39 16.83
N ASP A 76 12.18 25.95 15.86
CA ASP A 76 13.53 25.49 15.42
C ASP A 76 14.68 26.42 15.87
#